data_AF-A0A3L7N376-F1
#
_entry.id   AF-A0A3L7N376-F1
#
_cell.length_a   1.000
_cell.length_b   1.000
_cell.length_c   1.000
_cell.angle_alpha   90.00
_cell.angle_beta   90.00
_cell.angle_gamma   90.00
#
_symmetry.space_group_name_H-M   'P 1'
#
loop_
_entity.id
_entity.type
_entity.pdbx_description
1 polymer ?
#
loop_
_entity_poly.entity_id
_entity_poly.type
_entity_poly.pdbx_seq_one_letter_code
_entity_poly.pdbx_strand_id
1 'polypeptide(L)'
;MEPTKTNSVSTSRNWFFAGLLLLIFLYFGYFSTNWYWQRSALNEIATIQESLQSEKAREWTKEKRTTAQERIQYLEKGLNKESKKELTDRNTRAGLKKVEMEFDRILHLGQKEKNIELDIWIDREEKSKQDRENQQALLRKQGKAIPPKNGGGPFSNQDLSNLLDVTTPELRAKFHQLVKEINQRRQGRKLPPWNPFSSE
;
A
#
# COMPACT_ATOMS: atom_id res chain seq x y z
N MET A 1 78.83 -7.89 -27.72
CA MET A 1 77.65 -7.02 -27.73
C MET A 1 76.43 -7.91 -27.64
N GLU A 2 75.82 -7.99 -26.46
CA GLU A 2 74.57 -8.74 -26.27
C GLU A 2 73.39 -7.91 -26.82
N PRO A 3 72.43 -8.52 -27.53
CA PRO A 3 71.23 -7.81 -27.97
C PRO A 3 70.28 -7.62 -26.78
N THR A 4 70.05 -6.36 -26.42
CA THR A 4 69.04 -5.96 -25.44
C THR A 4 67.66 -6.39 -25.96
N LYS A 5 67.07 -7.41 -25.34
CA LYS A 5 65.66 -7.77 -25.55
C LYS A 5 64.81 -6.62 -25.02
N THR A 6 64.33 -5.76 -25.92
CA THR A 6 63.29 -4.80 -25.58
C THR A 6 62.03 -5.59 -25.28
N ASN A 7 61.64 -5.61 -24.01
CA ASN A 7 60.37 -6.16 -23.58
C ASN A 7 59.24 -5.38 -24.25
N SER A 8 58.73 -5.87 -25.38
CA SER A 8 57.51 -5.34 -26.01
C SER A 8 56.26 -5.80 -25.24
N VAL A 9 56.30 -5.67 -23.91
CA VAL A 9 55.11 -5.77 -23.09
C VAL A 9 54.66 -4.32 -22.92
N SER A 10 53.63 -3.86 -23.63
CA SER A 10 52.71 -2.86 -23.04
C SER A 10 51.61 -2.31 -23.95
N THR A 11 51.56 -2.48 -25.26
CA THR A 11 50.48 -1.80 -26.02
C THR A 11 49.16 -2.58 -26.01
N SER A 12 49.20 -3.90 -26.20
CA SER A 12 47.99 -4.75 -26.27
C SER A 12 47.31 -4.95 -24.92
N ARG A 13 48.08 -5.11 -23.83
CA ARG A 13 47.53 -5.17 -22.45
C ARG A 13 46.88 -3.86 -22.05
N ASN A 14 47.48 -2.70 -22.38
CA ASN A 14 46.89 -1.40 -22.07
C ASN A 14 45.57 -1.15 -22.81
N TRP A 15 45.46 -1.58 -24.08
CA TRP A 15 44.19 -1.50 -24.82
C TRP A 15 43.12 -2.45 -24.27
N PHE A 16 43.50 -3.64 -23.81
CA PHE A 16 42.59 -4.56 -23.14
C PHE A 16 42.05 -3.99 -21.81
N PHE A 17 42.94 -3.43 -20.97
CA PHE A 17 42.53 -2.78 -19.72
C PHE A 17 41.71 -1.50 -19.96
N ALA A 18 42.04 -0.71 -20.98
CA ALA A 18 41.25 0.46 -21.37
C ALA A 18 39.85 0.08 -21.88
N GLY A 19 39.75 -0.98 -22.68
CA GLY A 19 38.46 -1.52 -23.14
C GLY A 19 37.63 -2.09 -21.99
N LEU A 20 38.26 -2.80 -21.04
CA LEU A 20 37.59 -3.31 -19.84
C LEU A 20 37.09 -2.16 -18.95
N LEU A 21 37.90 -1.12 -18.73
CA LEU A 21 37.50 0.07 -17.98
C LEU A 21 36.35 0.79 -18.66
N LEU A 22 36.38 0.97 -19.98
CA LEU A 22 35.28 1.56 -20.75
C LEU A 22 33.98 0.77 -20.55
N LEU A 23 34.03 -0.57 -20.62
CA LEU A 23 32.87 -1.42 -20.37
C LEU A 23 32.34 -1.27 -18.94
N ILE A 24 33.22 -1.18 -17.94
CA ILE A 24 32.84 -0.94 -16.54
C ILE A 24 32.17 0.44 -16.42
N PHE A 25 32.71 1.49 -17.04
CA PHE A 25 32.13 2.83 -17.03
C PHE A 25 30.78 2.88 -17.75
N LEU A 26 30.64 2.22 -18.89
CA LEU A 26 29.36 2.13 -19.62
C LEU A 26 28.32 1.36 -18.81
N TYR A 27 28.73 0.24 -18.19
CA TYR A 27 27.86 -0.54 -17.32
C TYR A 27 27.43 0.26 -16.09
N PHE A 28 28.37 0.95 -15.43
CA PHE A 28 28.08 1.80 -14.29
C PHE A 28 27.19 2.99 -14.67
N GLY A 29 27.41 3.61 -15.83
CA GLY A 29 26.59 4.68 -16.37
C GLY A 29 25.15 4.22 -16.64
N TYR A 30 24.97 3.05 -17.25
CA TYR A 30 23.65 2.47 -17.48
C TYR A 30 22.96 2.10 -16.15
N PHE A 31 23.68 1.44 -15.24
CA PHE A 31 23.13 1.02 -13.95
C PHE A 31 22.72 2.22 -13.09
N SER A 32 23.57 3.25 -12.99
CA SER A 32 23.28 4.48 -12.24
C SER A 32 22.11 5.26 -12.82
N THR A 33 22.01 5.36 -14.15
CA THR A 33 20.89 6.03 -14.84
C THR A 33 19.58 5.28 -14.60
N ASN A 34 19.59 3.95 -14.73
CA ASN A 34 18.41 3.13 -14.43
C ASN A 34 18.02 3.27 -12.95
N TRP A 35 18.97 3.18 -12.03
CA TRP A 35 18.72 3.34 -10.60
C TRP A 35 18.12 4.73 -10.27
N TYR A 36 18.68 5.80 -10.84
CA TYR A 36 18.17 7.16 -10.67
C TYR A 36 16.76 7.30 -11.24
N TRP A 37 16.49 6.74 -12.42
CA TRP A 37 15.16 6.76 -13.02
C TRP A 37 14.12 6.05 -12.14
N GLN A 38 14.45 4.86 -11.61
CA GLN A 38 13.55 4.13 -10.70
C GLN A 38 13.26 4.94 -9.42
N ARG A 39 14.29 5.57 -8.83
CA ARG A 39 14.12 6.44 -7.64
C ARG A 39 13.28 7.68 -7.93
N SER A 40 13.52 8.32 -9.07
CA SER A 40 12.74 9.48 -9.51
C SER A 40 11.27 9.12 -9.71
N ALA A 41 10.99 8.02 -10.41
CA ALA A 41 9.64 7.53 -10.63
C ALA A 41 8.90 7.20 -9.32
N LEU A 42 9.58 6.55 -8.36
CA LEU A 42 9.01 6.28 -7.04
C LEU A 42 8.64 7.55 -6.27
N ASN A 43 9.50 8.56 -6.30
CA ASN A 43 9.24 9.82 -5.62
C ASN A 43 8.13 10.61 -6.31
N GLU A 44 8.10 10.63 -7.63
CA GLU A 44 7.04 11.29 -8.40
C GLU A 44 5.67 10.64 -8.11
N ILE A 45 5.59 9.30 -8.08
CA ILE A 45 4.37 8.60 -7.68
C ILE A 45 3.93 9.03 -6.27
N ALA A 46 4.86 9.07 -5.30
CA ALA A 46 4.54 9.48 -3.93
C ALA A 46 3.99 10.91 -3.86
N THR A 47 4.60 11.85 -4.59
CA THR A 47 4.11 13.24 -4.66
C THR A 47 2.72 13.34 -5.30
N ILE A 48 2.46 12.60 -6.37
CA ILE A 48 1.13 12.59 -7.00
C ILE A 48 0.11 11.98 -6.05
N GLN A 49 0.42 10.88 -5.37
CA GLN A 49 -0.46 10.25 -4.40
C GLN A 49 -0.77 11.18 -3.20
N GLU A 50 0.24 11.87 -2.67
CA GLU A 50 0.04 12.88 -1.62
C GLU A 50 -0.85 14.02 -2.11
N SER A 51 -0.61 14.52 -3.32
CA SER A 51 -1.42 15.59 -3.91
C SER A 51 -2.89 15.18 -4.07
N LEU A 52 -3.16 13.94 -4.50
CA LEU A 52 -4.51 13.36 -4.64
C LEU A 52 -5.23 13.19 -3.30
N GLN A 53 -4.49 13.00 -2.21
CA GLN A 53 -5.04 12.83 -0.87
C GLN A 53 -5.16 14.15 -0.10
N SER A 54 -4.54 15.21 -0.59
CA SER A 54 -4.59 16.54 0.04
C SER A 54 -5.99 17.15 0.01
N GLU A 55 -6.29 18.05 0.95
CA GLU A 55 -7.56 18.77 0.96
C GLU A 55 -7.79 19.56 -0.33
N LYS A 56 -6.70 20.07 -0.94
CA LYS A 56 -6.71 20.78 -2.22
C LYS A 56 -7.16 19.89 -3.38
N ALA A 57 -7.05 18.56 -3.28
CA ALA A 57 -7.58 17.66 -4.30
C ALA A 57 -9.12 17.60 -4.31
N ARG A 58 -9.80 18.04 -3.24
CA ARG A 58 -11.27 18.11 -3.22
C ARG A 58 -11.82 19.06 -4.28
N GLU A 59 -11.07 20.11 -4.59
CA GLU A 59 -11.41 21.13 -5.60
C GLU A 59 -11.00 20.73 -7.02
N TRP A 60 -10.31 19.60 -7.21
CA TRP A 60 -9.87 19.20 -8.54
C TRP A 60 -11.03 18.72 -9.40
N THR A 61 -10.99 19.12 -10.67
CA THR A 61 -11.88 18.57 -11.70
C THR A 61 -11.62 17.07 -11.89
N LYS A 62 -12.64 16.37 -12.38
CA LYS A 62 -12.54 14.93 -12.70
C LYS A 62 -11.37 14.65 -13.65
N GLU A 63 -11.18 15.50 -14.65
CA GLU A 63 -10.11 15.39 -15.64
C GLU A 63 -8.72 15.45 -14.99
N LYS A 64 -8.47 16.45 -14.12
CA LYS A 64 -7.19 16.58 -13.41
C LYS A 64 -6.88 15.37 -12.52
N ARG A 65 -7.90 14.79 -11.89
CA ARG A 65 -7.75 13.54 -11.11
C ARG A 65 -7.41 12.36 -12.01
N THR A 66 -8.09 12.21 -13.15
CA THR A 66 -7.82 11.15 -14.12
C THR A 66 -6.39 11.25 -14.65
N THR A 67 -5.93 12.43 -15.06
CA THR A 67 -4.55 12.63 -15.56
C THR A 67 -3.50 12.28 -14.51
N ALA A 68 -3.73 12.65 -13.25
CA ALA A 68 -2.84 12.28 -12.16
C ALA A 68 -2.77 10.75 -11.95
N GLN A 69 -3.91 10.06 -12.05
CA GLN A 69 -3.97 8.60 -11.96
C GLN A 69 -3.29 7.91 -13.14
N GLU A 70 -3.52 8.41 -14.37
CA GLU A 70 -2.85 7.91 -15.58
C GLU A 70 -1.34 8.08 -15.50
N ARG A 71 -0.87 9.20 -14.93
CA ARG A 71 0.56 9.43 -14.70
C ARG A 71 1.16 8.42 -13.72
N ILE A 72 0.46 8.13 -12.62
CA ILE A 72 0.89 7.07 -11.68
C ILE A 72 0.98 5.73 -12.42
N GLN A 73 -0.06 5.33 -13.16
CA GLN A 73 -0.07 4.06 -13.88
C GLN A 73 1.06 3.96 -14.91
N TYR A 74 1.37 5.06 -15.60
CA TYR A 74 2.48 5.11 -16.54
C TYR A 74 3.82 4.88 -15.85
N LEU A 75 4.08 5.57 -14.73
CA LEU A 75 5.32 5.42 -13.96
C LEU A 75 5.43 4.01 -13.37
N GLU A 76 4.35 3.48 -12.80
CA GLU A 76 4.30 2.12 -12.25
C GLU A 76 4.62 1.04 -13.28
N LYS A 77 4.19 1.20 -14.53
CA LYS A 77 4.48 0.23 -15.61
C LYS A 77 5.98 0.09 -15.86
N GLY A 78 6.73 1.18 -15.80
CA GLY A 78 8.19 1.15 -16.02
C GLY A 78 9.02 0.75 -14.79
N LEU A 79 8.41 0.62 -13.62
CA LEU A 79 9.12 0.17 -12.42
C LEU A 79 9.55 -1.30 -12.52
N ASN A 80 10.77 -1.59 -12.05
CA ASN A 80 11.26 -2.95 -11.89
C ASN A 80 10.59 -3.65 -10.67
N LYS A 81 10.79 -4.96 -10.52
CA LYS A 81 10.14 -5.77 -9.45
C LYS A 81 10.46 -5.26 -8.04
N GLU A 82 11.71 -4.86 -7.79
CA GLU A 82 12.16 -4.37 -6.49
C GLU A 82 11.53 -3.01 -6.17
N SER A 83 11.47 -2.10 -7.13
CA SER A 83 10.86 -0.78 -6.97
C SER A 83 9.35 -0.88 -6.82
N LYS A 84 8.69 -1.81 -7.52
CA LYS A 84 7.26 -2.12 -7.29
C LYS A 84 7.01 -2.60 -5.87
N LYS A 85 7.85 -3.52 -5.36
CA LYS A 85 7.77 -3.98 -3.98
C LYS A 85 7.97 -2.82 -2.99
N GLU A 86 8.99 -1.98 -3.22
CA GLU A 86 9.22 -0.80 -2.39
C GLU A 86 8.03 0.17 -2.40
N LEU A 87 7.41 0.40 -3.56
CA LEU A 87 6.21 1.23 -3.67
C LEU A 87 5.06 0.65 -2.86
N THR A 88 4.80 -0.65 -2.99
CA THR A 88 3.78 -1.34 -2.19
C THR A 88 4.08 -1.21 -0.70
N ASP A 89 5.32 -1.46 -0.26
CA ASP A 89 5.71 -1.36 1.15
C ASP A 89 5.55 0.07 1.68
N ARG A 90 5.92 1.10 0.91
CA ARG A 90 5.70 2.52 1.25
C ARG A 90 4.22 2.83 1.42
N ASN A 91 3.39 2.39 0.48
CA ASN A 91 1.94 2.63 0.50
C ASN A 91 1.28 1.91 1.68
N THR A 92 1.69 0.67 1.96
CA THR A 92 1.21 -0.10 3.12
C THR A 92 1.56 0.62 4.42
N ARG A 93 2.82 1.04 4.61
CA ARG A 93 3.24 1.78 5.82
C ARG A 93 2.49 3.10 5.99
N ALA A 94 2.32 3.87 4.92
CA ALA A 94 1.56 5.12 4.96
C ALA A 94 0.09 4.88 5.32
N GLY A 95 -0.51 3.83 4.75
CA GLY A 95 -1.86 3.37 5.11
C GLY A 95 -1.96 2.98 6.58
N LEU A 96 -1.04 2.16 7.07
CA LEU A 96 -0.98 1.73 8.48
C LEU A 96 -0.88 2.92 9.44
N LYS A 97 -0.05 3.92 9.13
CA LYS A 97 0.07 5.13 9.96
C LYS A 97 -1.25 5.90 10.06
N LYS A 98 -2.01 6.00 8.96
CA LYS A 98 -3.34 6.64 8.99
C LYS A 98 -4.32 5.88 9.84
N VAL A 99 -4.32 4.56 9.73
CA VAL A 99 -5.16 3.68 10.55
C VAL A 99 -4.81 3.81 12.03
N GLU A 100 -3.52 3.84 12.35
CA GLU A 100 -3.05 4.07 13.70
C GLU A 100 -3.54 5.40 14.29
N MET A 101 -3.41 6.49 13.54
CA MET A 101 -3.91 7.81 13.97
C MET A 101 -5.42 7.82 14.22
N GLU A 102 -6.21 7.14 13.39
CA GLU A 102 -7.65 7.03 13.60
C GLU A 102 -7.98 6.18 14.84
N PHE A 103 -7.28 5.07 15.06
CA PHE A 103 -7.46 4.26 16.27
C PHE A 103 -7.11 5.08 17.51
N ASP A 104 -5.98 5.80 17.49
CA ASP A 104 -5.58 6.69 18.58
C ASP A 104 -6.62 7.76 18.83
N ARG A 105 -7.13 8.42 17.77
CA ARG A 105 -8.19 9.43 17.89
C ARG A 105 -9.38 8.85 18.64
N ILE A 106 -9.92 7.72 18.19
CA ILE A 106 -11.13 7.11 18.76
C ILE A 106 -10.90 6.67 20.20
N LEU A 107 -9.78 6.01 20.48
CA LEU A 107 -9.48 5.50 21.81
C LEU A 107 -9.31 6.61 22.86
N HIS A 108 -8.86 7.80 22.43
CA HIS A 108 -8.69 8.99 23.29
C HIS A 108 -9.94 9.89 23.39
N LEU A 109 -11.02 9.61 22.64
CA LEU A 109 -12.27 10.36 22.78
C LEU A 109 -12.88 10.15 24.17
N GLY A 110 -13.57 11.18 24.68
CA GLY A 110 -14.38 11.06 25.88
C GLY A 110 -15.52 10.04 25.69
N GLN A 111 -15.97 9.39 26.77
CA GLN A 111 -16.89 8.24 26.67
C GLN A 111 -18.16 8.50 25.85
N LYS A 112 -18.74 9.70 25.96
CA LYS A 112 -19.94 10.09 25.21
C LYS A 112 -19.67 10.20 23.71
N GLU A 113 -18.58 10.85 23.33
CA GLU A 113 -18.16 11.05 21.93
C GLU A 113 -17.72 9.73 21.29
N LYS A 114 -16.95 8.94 22.04
CA LYS A 114 -16.57 7.58 21.68
C LYS A 114 -17.78 6.73 21.34
N ASN A 115 -18.82 6.73 22.19
CA ASN A 115 -20.03 5.95 21.91
C ASN A 115 -20.73 6.39 20.61
N ILE A 116 -20.78 7.68 20.31
CA ILE A 116 -21.35 8.21 19.06
C ILE A 116 -20.54 7.73 17.86
N GLU A 117 -19.21 7.84 17.92
CA GLU A 117 -18.34 7.40 16.83
C GLU A 117 -18.45 5.88 16.60
N LEU A 118 -18.49 5.09 17.68
CA LEU A 118 -18.70 3.65 17.63
C LEU A 118 -20.08 3.29 17.04
N ASP A 119 -21.13 4.05 17.38
CA ASP A 119 -22.45 3.85 16.78
C ASP A 119 -22.45 4.10 15.28
N ILE A 120 -21.80 5.17 14.82
CA ILE A 120 -21.65 5.47 13.39
C ILE A 120 -20.92 4.33 12.66
N TRP A 121 -19.87 3.80 13.28
CA TRP A 121 -19.12 2.66 12.72
C TRP A 121 -19.97 1.40 12.63
N ILE A 122 -20.68 1.04 13.70
CA ILE A 122 -21.58 -0.11 13.75
C ILE A 122 -22.68 0.05 12.69
N ASP A 123 -23.31 1.22 12.59
CA ASP A 123 -24.39 1.46 11.64
C ASP A 123 -23.92 1.35 10.18
N ARG A 124 -22.73 1.87 9.88
CA ARG A 124 -22.11 1.74 8.56
C ARG A 124 -21.81 0.27 8.25
N GLU A 125 -21.32 -0.49 9.22
CA GLU A 125 -21.03 -1.91 9.08
C GLU A 125 -22.31 -2.72 8.80
N GLU A 126 -23.34 -2.55 9.62
CA GLU A 126 -24.64 -3.23 9.47
C GLU A 126 -25.29 -2.89 8.13
N LYS A 127 -25.25 -1.63 7.71
CA LYS A 127 -25.74 -1.21 6.39
C LYS A 127 -24.97 -1.90 5.26
N SER A 128 -23.64 -1.94 5.35
CA SER A 128 -22.81 -2.60 4.34
C SER A 128 -23.08 -4.10 4.26
N LYS A 129 -23.28 -4.75 5.41
CA LYS A 129 -23.65 -6.16 5.49
C LYS A 129 -25.00 -6.39 4.81
N GLN A 130 -26.01 -5.58 5.11
CA GLN A 130 -27.33 -5.65 4.51
C GLN A 130 -27.30 -5.42 2.99
N ASP A 131 -26.57 -4.40 2.53
CA ASP A 131 -26.41 -4.11 1.10
C ASP A 131 -25.77 -5.29 0.35
N ARG A 132 -24.78 -5.96 0.96
CA ARG A 132 -24.16 -7.16 0.39
C ARG A 132 -25.10 -8.35 0.40
N GLU A 133 -25.82 -8.60 1.47
CA GLU A 133 -26.82 -9.67 1.53
C GLU A 133 -27.89 -9.47 0.46
N ASN A 134 -28.35 -8.23 0.26
CA ASN A 134 -29.29 -7.86 -0.79
C ASN A 134 -28.70 -8.09 -2.20
N GLN A 135 -27.45 -7.67 -2.44
CA GLN A 135 -26.77 -7.92 -3.72
C GLN A 135 -26.59 -9.42 -3.98
N GLN A 136 -26.19 -10.20 -2.99
CA GLN A 136 -26.07 -11.66 -3.11
C GLN A 136 -27.43 -12.31 -3.37
N ALA A 137 -28.49 -11.86 -2.70
CA ALA A 137 -29.85 -12.34 -2.94
C ALA A 137 -30.32 -12.03 -4.37
N LEU A 138 -29.99 -10.86 -4.92
CA LEU A 138 -30.28 -10.49 -6.30
C LEU A 138 -29.49 -11.36 -7.30
N LEU A 139 -28.20 -11.61 -7.04
CA LEU A 139 -27.37 -12.48 -7.88
C LEU A 139 -27.87 -13.93 -7.88
N ARG A 140 -28.29 -14.46 -6.71
CA ARG A 140 -28.93 -15.78 -6.59
C ARG A 140 -30.21 -15.87 -7.41
N LYS A 141 -31.07 -14.85 -7.34
CA LYS A 141 -32.31 -14.79 -8.15
C LYS A 141 -32.04 -14.74 -9.67
N GLN A 142 -30.90 -14.19 -10.08
CA GLN A 142 -30.49 -14.12 -11.49
C GLN A 142 -29.68 -15.34 -11.96
N GLY A 143 -29.48 -16.36 -11.11
CA GLY A 143 -28.68 -17.54 -11.43
C GLY A 143 -27.19 -17.25 -11.68
N LYS A 144 -26.68 -16.10 -11.21
CA LYS A 144 -25.28 -15.69 -11.43
C LYS A 144 -24.40 -16.18 -10.29
N ALA A 145 -23.14 -16.51 -10.63
CA ALA A 145 -22.13 -16.89 -9.65
C ALA A 145 -21.95 -15.80 -8.59
N ILE A 146 -21.97 -16.20 -7.32
CA ILE A 146 -21.83 -15.30 -6.18
C ILE A 146 -20.33 -15.08 -5.96
N PRO A 147 -19.83 -13.83 -6.00
CA PRO A 147 -18.43 -13.57 -5.65
C PRO A 147 -18.19 -13.95 -4.17
N PRO A 148 -16.99 -14.45 -3.82
CA PRO A 148 -16.68 -14.87 -2.47
C PRO A 148 -16.90 -13.74 -1.44
N LYS A 149 -17.36 -14.11 -0.24
CA LYS A 149 -17.55 -13.19 0.89
C LYS A 149 -16.20 -12.60 1.31
N ASN A 150 -15.85 -11.41 0.81
CA ASN A 150 -14.81 -10.61 1.46
C ASN A 150 -15.45 -9.96 2.69
N GLY A 151 -14.89 -10.14 3.89
CA GLY A 151 -15.46 -9.67 5.18
C GLY A 151 -15.99 -8.24 5.15
N GLY A 152 -17.13 -8.03 5.82
CA GLY A 152 -17.82 -6.73 5.94
C GLY A 152 -17.22 -5.87 7.03
N GLY A 153 -16.13 -5.21 6.70
CA GLY A 153 -15.50 -4.17 7.51
C GLY A 153 -14.63 -3.29 6.62
N PRO A 154 -14.06 -2.18 7.13
CA PRO A 154 -13.10 -1.37 6.38
C PRO A 154 -11.85 -2.16 5.92
N PHE A 155 -11.68 -3.38 6.43
CA PHE A 155 -10.66 -4.33 6.02
C PHE A 155 -11.33 -5.69 5.80
N SER A 156 -11.13 -6.33 4.65
CA SER A 156 -11.58 -7.70 4.45
C SER A 156 -10.75 -8.66 5.32
N ASN A 157 -11.27 -9.84 5.69
CA ASN A 157 -10.57 -10.81 6.55
C ASN A 157 -9.19 -11.25 5.99
N GLN A 158 -9.05 -11.30 4.67
CA GLN A 158 -7.79 -11.60 3.99
C GLN A 158 -6.85 -10.40 3.97
N ASP A 159 -7.38 -9.18 3.89
CA ASP A 159 -6.57 -7.97 4.03
C ASP A 159 -6.11 -7.78 5.49
N LEU A 160 -6.92 -8.17 6.46
CA LEU A 160 -6.69 -7.92 7.90
C LEU A 160 -5.65 -8.88 8.51
N SER A 161 -5.66 -10.17 8.14
CA SER A 161 -4.62 -11.13 8.56
C SER A 161 -3.25 -10.75 8.01
N ASN A 162 -3.18 -10.44 6.70
CA ASN A 162 -1.98 -9.89 6.08
C ASN A 162 -1.60 -8.52 6.66
N LEU A 163 -2.56 -7.70 7.07
CA LEU A 163 -2.30 -6.44 7.76
C LEU A 163 -1.59 -6.70 9.08
N LEU A 164 -2.10 -7.64 9.89
CA LEU A 164 -1.54 -7.93 11.21
C LEU A 164 -0.12 -8.46 11.14
N ASP A 165 0.24 -9.25 10.13
CA ASP A 165 1.61 -9.71 9.94
C ASP A 165 2.58 -8.54 9.66
N VAL A 166 2.08 -7.46 9.06
CA VAL A 166 2.85 -6.27 8.70
C VAL A 166 2.72 -5.13 9.74
N THR A 167 1.80 -5.23 10.70
CA THR A 167 1.60 -4.21 11.75
C THR A 167 2.51 -4.40 12.96
N THR A 168 2.82 -3.29 13.63
CA THR A 168 3.56 -3.30 14.91
C THR A 168 2.70 -3.91 16.03
N PRO A 169 3.33 -4.52 17.06
CA PRO A 169 2.60 -5.05 18.22
C PRO A 169 1.69 -4.00 18.89
N GLU A 170 2.11 -2.74 18.92
CA GLU A 170 1.33 -1.62 19.46
C GLU A 170 0.05 -1.39 18.66
N LEU A 171 0.13 -1.36 17.32
CA LEU A 171 -1.04 -1.19 16.46
C LEU A 171 -2.00 -2.37 16.58
N ARG A 172 -1.49 -3.60 16.77
CA ARG A 172 -2.33 -4.77 17.05
C ARG A 172 -3.07 -4.62 18.38
N ALA A 173 -2.38 -4.15 19.42
CA ALA A 173 -3.00 -3.93 20.73
C ALA A 173 -4.11 -2.87 20.65
N LYS A 174 -3.86 -1.74 19.97
CA LYS A 174 -4.87 -0.69 19.71
C LYS A 174 -6.07 -1.25 18.95
N PHE A 175 -5.83 -2.07 17.92
CA PHE A 175 -6.90 -2.73 17.17
C PHE A 175 -7.74 -3.65 18.06
N HIS A 176 -7.10 -4.52 18.85
CA HIS A 176 -7.82 -5.42 19.77
C HIS A 176 -8.62 -4.65 20.84
N GLN A 177 -8.07 -3.54 21.35
CA GLN A 177 -8.78 -2.66 22.26
C GLN A 177 -10.02 -2.06 21.61
N LEU A 178 -9.90 -1.56 20.37
CA LEU A 178 -11.02 -1.00 19.63
C LEU A 178 -12.10 -2.06 19.35
N VAL A 179 -11.71 -3.27 18.94
CA VAL A 179 -12.63 -4.41 18.76
C VAL A 179 -13.41 -4.72 20.05
N LYS A 180 -12.74 -4.68 21.20
CA LYS A 180 -13.38 -4.87 22.50
C LYS A 180 -14.41 -3.78 22.81
N GLU A 181 -14.06 -2.51 22.58
CA GLU A 181 -14.98 -1.37 22.79
C GLU A 181 -16.20 -1.44 21.84
N ILE A 182 -15.98 -1.77 20.56
CA ILE A 182 -17.05 -2.02 19.58
C ILE A 182 -17.97 -3.13 20.08
N ASN A 183 -17.42 -4.27 20.49
CA ASN A 183 -18.22 -5.41 20.94
C ASN A 183 -19.01 -5.11 22.21
N GLN A 184 -18.44 -4.35 23.16
CA GLN A 184 -19.16 -3.88 24.33
C GLN A 184 -20.34 -2.96 23.93
N ARG A 185 -20.12 -2.06 22.95
CA ARG A 185 -21.19 -1.18 22.44
C ARG A 185 -22.27 -1.97 21.71
N ARG A 186 -21.90 -2.95 20.88
CA ARG A 186 -22.81 -3.87 20.16
C ARG A 186 -23.66 -4.69 21.13
N GLN A 187 -23.07 -5.21 22.21
CA GLN A 187 -23.81 -5.90 23.28
C GLN A 187 -24.86 -4.99 23.93
N GLY A 188 -24.50 -3.73 24.24
CA GLY A 188 -25.45 -2.74 24.74
C GLY A 188 -26.61 -2.45 23.77
N ARG A 189 -26.40 -2.69 22.47
CA ARG A 189 -27.42 -2.60 21.40
C ARG A 189 -28.10 -3.92 21.07
N LYS A 190 -27.79 -5.02 21.77
CA LYS A 190 -28.27 -6.39 21.49
C LYS A 190 -27.90 -6.88 20.08
N LEU A 191 -26.79 -6.41 19.54
CA LEU A 191 -26.22 -6.86 18.27
C LEU A 191 -25.22 -7.99 18.51
N PRO A 192 -25.06 -8.94 17.55
CA PRO A 192 -24.06 -9.99 17.67
C PRO A 192 -22.65 -9.38 17.71
N PRO A 193 -21.68 -10.02 18.40
CA PRO A 193 -20.31 -9.53 18.44
C PRO A 193 -19.73 -9.51 17.03
N TRP A 194 -19.00 -8.45 16.72
CA TRP A 194 -18.19 -8.36 15.54
C TRP A 194 -16.91 -9.17 15.73
N ASN A 195 -16.66 -10.11 14.81
CA ASN A 195 -15.41 -10.84 14.73
C ASN A 195 -14.71 -10.52 13.40
N PRO A 196 -13.70 -9.63 13.41
CA PRO A 196 -12.96 -9.28 12.20
C PRO A 196 -12.08 -10.44 11.66
N PHE A 197 -12.01 -11.56 12.40
CA PHE A 197 -11.25 -12.75 12.02
C PHE A 197 -12.13 -13.93 11.62
N SER A 198 -13.47 -13.84 11.73
CA SER A 198 -14.33 -14.97 11.34
C SER A 198 -14.52 -15.01 9.83
N SER A 199 -14.10 -16.11 9.21
CA SER A 199 -14.32 -16.42 7.79
C SER A 199 -15.72 -16.97 7.47
N GLU A 200 -16.69 -16.83 8.36
CA GLU A 200 -18.02 -17.47 8.27
C GLU A 200 -19.07 -16.71 7.41
#